data_AF-A0A4Z1SYS2-F1
#
_entry.id   AF-A0A4Z1SYS2-F1
#
_cell.length_a   1.000
_cell.length_b   1.000
_cell.length_c   1.000
_cell.angle_alpha   90.00
_cell.angle_beta   90.00
_cell.angle_gamma   90.00
#
_symmetry.space_group_name_H-M   'P 1'
#
loop_
_entity.id
_entity.type
_entity.pdbx_description
1 polymer ?
#
loop_
_entity_poly.entity_id
_entity_poly.type
_entity_poly.pdbx_seq_one_letter_code
_entity_poly.pdbx_strand_id
1 'polypeptide(L)'
;MSLSQASTEEMLRSTSHVTGDSRQEASLLEPGMKMNSVEESTPSNGLTGLMVAARDGHIEKLTEYLSQSTQQDESGLSALMYAVISGHLECVKILLIEAGLQDHQGHTALMYACQYNRSTCIPLLTMEQNLQRNDGWSALMLATFYNHPDCVRALLDERGLSARDGLTVIDIARTLGRKEILELFVPSQRGGKRKRS
;
A
#
# COMPACT_ATOMS: atom_id res chain seq x y z
N MET A 1 -39.16 47.44 8.88
CA MET A 1 -37.71 47.16 8.80
C MET A 1 -37.31 47.21 7.35
N SER A 2 -36.34 48.06 7.07
CA SER A 2 -36.04 48.72 5.81
C SER A 2 -35.29 47.82 4.81
N LEU A 3 -35.48 48.19 3.55
CA LEU A 3 -34.77 47.81 2.32
C LEU A 3 -33.26 47.60 2.49
N SER A 4 -32.69 46.58 1.84
CA SER A 4 -31.30 46.62 1.35
C SER A 4 -31.27 46.27 -0.13
N GLN A 5 -31.48 47.29 -0.97
CA GLN A 5 -31.01 47.27 -2.34
C GLN A 5 -29.58 47.80 -2.40
N ALA A 6 -28.90 47.39 -3.47
CA ALA A 6 -27.83 48.11 -4.18
C ALA A 6 -26.45 48.20 -3.51
N SER A 7 -25.51 47.49 -4.14
CA SER A 7 -24.51 48.11 -5.01
C SER A 7 -23.90 49.42 -4.50
N THR A 8 -22.68 49.34 -4.00
CA THR A 8 -21.75 50.47 -3.99
C THR A 8 -20.38 49.96 -4.44
N GLU A 9 -20.09 50.21 -5.72
CA GLU A 9 -18.74 50.58 -6.14
C GLU A 9 -18.23 51.74 -5.27
N GLU A 10 -16.95 51.69 -4.92
CA GLU A 10 -16.00 52.81 -4.83
C GLU A 10 -15.00 52.52 -3.71
N MET A 11 -13.77 52.11 -4.07
CA MET A 11 -12.63 52.89 -3.63
C MET A 11 -11.38 52.63 -4.49
N LEU A 12 -11.15 53.53 -5.44
CA LEU A 12 -9.89 54.22 -5.69
C LEU A 12 -8.61 53.37 -5.85
N ARG A 13 -8.09 53.27 -7.08
CA ARG A 13 -6.97 54.12 -7.52
C ARG A 13 -6.69 53.96 -9.01
N SER A 14 -7.07 55.01 -9.73
CA SER A 14 -6.59 55.36 -11.06
C SER A 14 -5.20 55.99 -10.99
N THR A 15 -4.44 55.74 -12.07
CA THR A 15 -3.47 56.61 -12.75
C THR A 15 -2.15 57.00 -12.07
N SER A 16 -1.04 56.60 -12.71
CA SER A 16 -0.01 57.55 -13.12
C SER A 16 0.84 57.02 -14.29
N HIS A 17 1.02 57.89 -15.27
CA HIS A 17 1.71 57.75 -16.55
C HIS A 17 3.24 57.88 -16.45
N VAL A 18 3.94 57.24 -17.42
CA VAL A 18 5.14 57.69 -18.18
C VAL A 18 6.48 57.83 -17.44
N THR A 19 7.50 57.09 -17.89
CA THR A 19 8.70 57.60 -18.61
C THR A 19 9.48 56.43 -19.23
N GLY A 20 9.97 56.63 -20.47
CA GLY A 20 10.94 55.73 -21.08
C GLY A 20 12.36 56.12 -20.70
N ASP A 21 13.28 55.16 -20.71
CA ASP A 21 14.64 55.45 -21.16
C ASP A 21 15.37 54.18 -21.62
N SER A 22 16.04 54.33 -22.76
CA SER A 22 16.90 53.36 -23.41
C SER A 22 18.22 53.24 -22.68
N ARG A 23 18.58 52.05 -22.18
CA ARG A 23 19.99 51.68 -21.94
C ARG A 23 20.24 50.21 -22.29
N GLN A 24 21.16 50.06 -23.24
CA GLN A 24 21.88 48.84 -23.53
C GLN A 24 22.72 48.42 -22.31
N GLU A 25 23.21 47.17 -22.37
CA GLU A 25 24.16 46.50 -21.48
C GLU A 25 23.55 45.63 -20.38
N ALA A 26 23.45 44.33 -20.66
CA ALA A 26 24.24 43.33 -19.93
C ALA A 26 24.18 41.98 -20.66
N SER A 27 25.34 41.60 -21.19
CA SER A 27 25.74 40.22 -21.46
C SER A 27 25.57 39.35 -20.22
N LEU A 28 24.95 38.16 -20.32
CA LEU A 28 25.49 36.91 -19.79
C LEU A 28 24.57 35.72 -20.14
N LEU A 29 25.23 34.67 -20.61
CA LEU A 29 24.69 33.36 -20.99
C LEU A 29 24.19 32.60 -19.75
N GLU A 30 23.01 32.00 -19.85
CA GLU A 30 22.69 30.68 -19.29
C GLU A 30 21.46 30.12 -20.07
N PRO A 31 21.60 29.06 -20.88
CA PRO A 31 20.44 28.29 -21.33
C PRO A 31 19.83 27.55 -20.14
N GLY A 32 18.88 28.19 -19.46
CA GLY A 32 18.06 27.56 -18.45
C GLY A 32 17.25 26.41 -19.04
N MET A 33 17.73 25.18 -18.82
CA MET A 33 16.93 23.97 -18.86
C MET A 33 15.79 24.11 -17.84
N LYS A 34 14.62 24.58 -18.28
CA LYS A 34 13.38 24.44 -17.52
C LYS A 34 12.90 23.00 -17.69
N MET A 35 13.47 22.09 -16.92
CA MET A 35 12.83 20.80 -16.67
C MET A 35 11.71 21.05 -15.66
N ASN A 36 10.51 21.29 -16.16
CA ASN A 36 9.30 21.04 -15.39
C ASN A 36 9.22 19.53 -15.16
N SER A 37 9.83 19.02 -14.10
CA SER A 37 9.31 17.82 -13.45
C SER A 37 8.38 18.31 -12.37
N VAL A 38 7.10 18.04 -12.57
CA VAL A 38 6.04 18.17 -11.59
C VAL A 38 6.51 17.57 -10.26
N GLU A 39 6.95 18.41 -9.33
CA GLU A 39 6.88 18.06 -7.92
C GLU A 39 5.39 18.08 -7.59
N GLU A 40 4.74 16.95 -7.89
CA GLU A 40 3.47 16.59 -7.31
C GLU A 40 3.74 16.47 -5.82
N SER A 41 3.59 17.60 -5.13
CA SER A 41 3.74 17.73 -3.69
C SER A 41 2.60 16.96 -3.03
N THR A 42 2.72 15.64 -3.00
CA THR A 42 1.96 14.82 -2.06
C THR A 42 2.39 15.25 -0.67
N PRO A 43 1.46 15.48 0.29
CA PRO A 43 1.82 15.75 1.67
C PRO A 43 2.79 14.66 2.13
N SER A 44 3.94 15.06 2.68
CA SER A 44 5.04 14.18 3.01
C SER A 44 4.69 13.36 4.25
N ASN A 45 3.93 12.28 4.07
CA ASN A 45 3.52 11.32 5.12
C ASN A 45 4.72 10.49 5.65
N GLY A 46 5.91 11.07 5.76
CA GLY A 46 7.15 10.34 6.12
C GLY A 46 7.66 9.36 5.06
N LEU A 47 7.18 9.44 3.81
CA LEU A 47 7.62 8.56 2.72
C LEU A 47 9.11 8.70 2.43
N THR A 48 9.83 7.58 2.40
CA THR A 48 11.24 7.51 2.00
C THR A 48 11.40 7.27 0.49
N GLY A 49 12.60 7.51 -0.04
CA GLY A 49 12.92 7.21 -1.43
C GLY A 49 12.77 5.72 -1.75
N LEU A 50 13.12 4.84 -0.81
CA LEU A 50 12.94 3.40 -0.94
C LEU A 50 11.45 3.03 -1.06
N MET A 51 10.58 3.63 -0.25
CA MET A 51 9.12 3.39 -0.31
C MET A 51 8.52 3.85 -1.64
N VAL A 52 8.91 5.03 -2.12
CA VAL A 52 8.44 5.55 -3.42
C VAL A 52 8.91 4.64 -4.56
N ALA A 53 10.19 4.24 -4.56
CA ALA A 53 10.72 3.32 -5.57
C ALA A 53 10.03 1.94 -5.53
N ALA A 54 9.72 1.43 -4.33
CA ALA A 54 8.99 0.17 -4.15
C ALA A 54 7.55 0.26 -4.65
N ARG A 55 6.85 1.37 -4.34
CA ARG A 55 5.48 1.64 -4.77
C ARG A 55 5.37 1.76 -6.29
N ASP A 56 6.35 2.41 -6.92
CA ASP A 56 6.34 2.72 -8.36
C ASP A 56 7.03 1.63 -9.21
N GLY A 57 7.63 0.63 -8.57
CA GLY A 57 8.25 -0.52 -9.23
C GLY A 57 9.63 -0.24 -9.85
N HIS A 58 10.32 0.80 -9.37
CA HIS A 58 11.63 1.22 -9.88
C HIS A 58 12.77 0.43 -9.24
N ILE A 59 13.06 -0.74 -9.80
CA ILE A 59 14.04 -1.71 -9.27
C ILE A 59 15.44 -1.10 -9.16
N GLU A 60 15.87 -0.31 -10.14
CA GLU A 60 17.21 0.29 -10.15
C GLU A 60 17.39 1.23 -8.95
N LYS A 61 16.38 2.06 -8.69
CA LYS A 61 16.34 3.00 -7.57
C LYS A 61 16.25 2.31 -6.21
N LEU A 62 15.64 1.13 -6.13
CA LEU A 62 15.61 0.37 -4.87
C LEU A 62 17.02 0.13 -4.34
N THR A 63 17.95 -0.27 -5.22
CA THR A 63 19.34 -0.59 -4.83
C THR A 63 20.09 0.61 -4.27
N GLU A 64 19.82 1.80 -4.81
CA GLU A 64 20.40 3.07 -4.34
C GLU A 64 19.87 3.46 -2.95
N TYR A 65 18.61 3.12 -2.65
CA TYR A 65 17.96 3.49 -1.40
C TYR A 65 17.93 2.38 -0.34
N LEU A 66 18.63 1.26 -0.53
CA LEU A 66 18.63 0.16 0.46
C LEU A 66 19.12 0.57 1.85
N SER A 67 19.90 1.66 1.97
CA SER A 67 20.28 2.23 3.27
C SER A 67 19.09 2.73 4.09
N GLN A 68 17.93 2.91 3.47
CA GLN A 68 16.66 3.29 4.10
C GLN A 68 15.80 2.08 4.47
N SER A 69 16.32 0.86 4.35
CA SER A 69 15.62 -0.36 4.77
C SER A 69 15.14 -0.23 6.21
N THR A 70 14.00 -0.85 6.50
CA THR A 70 13.36 -0.88 7.83
C THR A 70 12.81 0.45 8.32
N GLN A 71 12.91 1.52 7.53
CA GLN A 71 12.17 2.74 7.81
C GLN A 71 10.69 2.52 7.47
N GLN A 72 9.82 3.21 8.20
CA GLN A 72 8.37 3.15 8.03
C GLN A 72 7.83 4.57 7.90
N ASP A 73 6.76 4.72 7.12
CA ASP A 73 6.07 6.00 6.96
C ASP A 73 5.27 6.38 8.23
N GLU A 74 4.54 7.49 8.21
CA GLU A 74 3.72 7.93 9.36
C GLU A 74 2.58 6.96 9.74
N SER A 75 2.22 6.01 8.87
CA SER A 75 1.25 4.96 9.12
C SER A 75 1.89 3.62 9.53
N GLY A 76 3.22 3.55 9.52
CA GLY A 76 3.98 2.33 9.77
C GLY A 76 4.20 1.48 8.52
N LEU A 77 3.90 1.96 7.31
CA LEU A 77 4.14 1.17 6.10
C LEU A 77 5.62 1.16 5.73
N SER A 78 6.17 -0.03 5.49
CA SER A 78 7.53 -0.22 4.96
C SER A 78 7.54 -0.25 3.43
N ALA A 79 8.72 -0.22 2.82
CA ALA A 79 8.87 -0.33 1.37
C ALA A 79 8.35 -1.67 0.83
N LEU A 80 8.58 -2.78 1.55
CA LEU A 80 8.04 -4.10 1.21
C LEU A 80 6.51 -4.10 1.17
N MET A 81 5.85 -3.44 2.12
CA MET A 81 4.38 -3.32 2.12
C MET A 81 3.89 -2.56 0.88
N TYR A 82 4.53 -1.45 0.51
CA TYR A 82 4.21 -0.73 -0.72
C TYR A 82 4.41 -1.57 -1.98
N ALA A 83 5.52 -2.31 -2.09
CA ALA A 83 5.78 -3.21 -3.22
C ALA A 83 4.68 -4.27 -3.36
N VAL A 84 4.23 -4.84 -2.24
CA VAL A 84 3.13 -5.82 -2.25
C VAL A 84 1.81 -5.16 -2.66
N ILE A 85 1.44 -4.03 -2.07
CA ILE A 85 0.19 -3.32 -2.39
C ILE A 85 0.14 -3.01 -3.90
N SER A 86 1.22 -2.47 -4.46
CA SER A 86 1.36 -2.17 -5.88
C SER A 86 1.50 -3.43 -6.77
N GLY A 87 1.87 -4.58 -6.21
CA GLY A 87 2.01 -5.85 -6.94
C GLY A 87 3.33 -6.00 -7.69
N HIS A 88 4.37 -5.26 -7.30
CA HIS A 88 5.69 -5.30 -7.93
C HIS A 88 6.54 -6.46 -7.39
N LEU A 89 6.33 -7.65 -7.94
CA LEU A 89 6.92 -8.91 -7.44
C LEU A 89 8.46 -8.88 -7.37
N GLU A 90 9.14 -8.26 -8.33
CA GLU A 90 10.61 -8.16 -8.29
C GLU A 90 11.09 -7.25 -7.15
N CYS A 91 10.36 -6.17 -6.86
CA CYS A 91 10.63 -5.34 -5.70
C CYS A 91 10.42 -6.13 -4.39
N VAL A 92 9.36 -6.95 -4.32
CA VAL A 92 9.11 -7.83 -3.16
C VAL A 92 10.29 -8.76 -2.90
N LYS A 93 10.89 -9.38 -3.93
CA LYS A 93 12.05 -10.26 -3.78
C LYS A 93 13.28 -9.53 -3.20
N ILE A 94 13.51 -8.30 -3.63
CA ILE A 94 14.66 -7.48 -3.15
C ILE A 94 14.42 -7.01 -1.71
N LEU A 95 13.18 -6.69 -1.37
CA LEU A 95 12.81 -6.09 -0.09
C LEU A 95 12.48 -7.09 1.01
N LEU A 96 12.75 -8.39 0.83
CA LEU A 96 12.53 -9.42 1.86
C LEU A 96 13.30 -9.17 3.16
N ILE A 97 14.31 -8.29 3.16
CA ILE A 97 14.99 -7.84 4.37
C ILE A 97 14.05 -7.12 5.36
N GLU A 98 12.91 -6.59 4.88
CA GLU A 98 11.89 -5.92 5.70
C GLU A 98 10.77 -6.85 6.16
N ALA A 99 10.84 -8.15 5.85
CA ALA A 99 9.80 -9.08 6.22
C ALA A 99 9.66 -9.19 7.75
N GLY A 100 8.42 -9.24 8.22
CA GLY A 100 8.07 -9.25 9.64
C GLY A 100 7.87 -7.87 10.24
N LEU A 101 8.16 -6.77 9.52
CA LEU A 101 7.72 -5.44 9.94
C LEU A 101 6.19 -5.35 9.93
N GLN A 102 5.66 -4.55 10.85
CA GLN A 102 4.23 -4.34 11.04
C GLN A 102 3.88 -2.86 11.01
N ASP A 103 2.80 -2.50 10.34
CA ASP A 103 2.24 -1.14 10.38
C ASP A 103 1.66 -0.81 11.78
N HIS A 104 1.18 0.42 11.98
CA HIS A 104 0.61 0.82 13.28
C HIS A 104 -0.64 0.02 13.68
N GLN A 105 -1.28 -0.68 12.75
CA GLN A 105 -2.41 -1.56 13.00
C GLN A 105 -1.97 -3.01 13.21
N GLY A 106 -0.73 -3.38 12.92
CA GLY A 106 -0.20 -4.75 12.99
C GLY A 106 -0.22 -5.50 11.64
N HIS A 107 -0.52 -4.84 10.52
CA HIS A 107 -0.46 -5.48 9.20
C HIS A 107 0.98 -5.74 8.78
N THR A 108 1.21 -6.95 8.27
CA THR A 108 2.46 -7.32 7.60
C THR A 108 2.29 -7.23 6.08
N ALA A 109 3.38 -7.43 5.33
CA ALA A 109 3.32 -7.50 3.87
C ALA A 109 2.42 -8.66 3.38
N LEU A 110 2.45 -9.83 4.02
CA LEU A 110 1.61 -10.98 3.73
C LEU A 110 0.11 -10.68 3.93
N MET A 111 -0.23 -9.89 4.96
CA MET A 111 -1.61 -9.45 5.19
C MET A 111 -2.10 -8.53 4.06
N TYR A 112 -1.25 -7.61 3.59
CA TYR A 112 -1.55 -6.80 2.41
C TYR A 112 -1.65 -7.64 1.14
N ALA A 113 -0.80 -8.67 0.98
CA ALA A 113 -0.90 -9.58 -0.17
C ALA A 113 -2.28 -10.26 -0.19
N CYS A 114 -2.78 -10.66 0.97
CA CYS A 114 -4.11 -11.21 1.09
C CYS A 114 -5.19 -10.18 0.79
N GLN A 115 -5.11 -8.97 1.36
CA GLN A 115 -6.10 -7.91 1.13
C GLN A 115 -6.23 -7.50 -0.36
N TYR A 116 -5.09 -7.36 -1.06
CA TYR A 116 -5.03 -6.91 -2.45
C TYR A 116 -4.95 -8.04 -3.49
N ASN A 117 -5.25 -9.28 -3.10
CA ASN A 117 -5.22 -10.46 -3.97
C ASN A 117 -3.90 -10.68 -4.71
N ARG A 118 -2.78 -10.50 -4.02
CA ARG A 118 -1.42 -10.73 -4.53
C ARG A 118 -0.95 -12.13 -4.18
N SER A 119 -1.70 -13.14 -4.61
CA SER A 119 -1.42 -14.55 -4.31
C SER A 119 -0.02 -15.00 -4.73
N THR A 120 0.56 -14.39 -5.78
CA THR A 120 1.93 -14.62 -6.25
C THR A 120 3.02 -14.16 -5.27
N CYS A 121 2.71 -13.22 -4.36
CA CYS A 121 3.65 -12.77 -3.33
C CYS A 121 3.69 -13.70 -2.11
N ILE A 122 2.63 -14.49 -1.86
CA ILE A 122 2.51 -15.33 -0.66
C ILE A 122 3.69 -16.31 -0.50
N PRO A 123 4.15 -17.02 -1.55
CA PRO A 123 5.29 -17.93 -1.42
C PRO A 123 6.61 -17.25 -1.06
N LEU A 124 6.73 -15.94 -1.27
CA LEU A 124 7.92 -15.16 -0.89
C LEU A 124 7.86 -14.66 0.55
N LEU A 125 6.66 -14.57 1.13
CA LEU A 125 6.39 -13.96 2.43
C LEU A 125 6.08 -14.99 3.51
N THR A 126 6.50 -16.25 3.32
CA THR A 126 6.19 -17.35 4.25
C THR A 126 6.75 -17.14 5.66
N MET A 127 7.77 -16.30 5.81
CA MET A 127 8.35 -15.95 7.12
C MET A 127 7.41 -15.11 7.99
N GLU A 128 6.36 -14.51 7.40
CA GLU A 128 5.33 -13.75 8.12
C GLU A 128 4.09 -14.60 8.46
N GLN A 129 4.08 -15.90 8.11
CA GLN A 129 2.95 -16.77 8.43
C GLN A 129 2.71 -16.83 9.93
N ASN A 130 1.42 -16.92 10.29
CA ASN A 130 0.93 -16.93 11.67
C ASN A 130 1.11 -15.62 12.46
N LEU A 131 1.69 -14.57 11.87
CA LEU A 131 1.61 -13.24 12.47
C LEU A 131 0.15 -12.75 12.44
N GLN A 132 -0.23 -12.02 13.48
CA GLN A 132 -1.57 -11.48 13.66
C GLN A 132 -1.52 -9.98 13.86
N ARG A 133 -2.50 -9.28 13.30
CA ARG A 133 -2.74 -7.85 13.48
C ARG A 133 -3.08 -7.54 14.94
N ASN A 134 -3.12 -6.26 15.31
CA ASN A 134 -3.48 -5.83 16.66
C ASN A 134 -4.86 -6.29 17.14
N ASP A 135 -5.77 -6.71 16.27
CA ASP A 135 -7.08 -7.30 16.63
C ASP A 135 -7.09 -8.84 16.56
N GLY A 136 -5.93 -9.46 16.32
CA GLY A 136 -5.78 -10.91 16.18
C GLY A 136 -6.08 -11.44 14.77
N TRP A 137 -6.38 -10.58 13.80
CA TRP A 137 -6.64 -11.06 12.44
C TRP A 137 -5.37 -11.56 11.76
N SER A 138 -5.42 -12.76 11.18
CA SER A 138 -4.33 -13.33 10.40
C SER A 138 -4.48 -13.03 8.90
N ALA A 139 -3.45 -13.33 8.11
CA ALA A 139 -3.49 -13.20 6.66
C ALA A 139 -4.61 -14.04 6.01
N LEU A 140 -4.80 -15.29 6.48
CA LEU A 140 -5.88 -16.16 6.01
C LEU A 140 -7.29 -15.59 6.29
N MET A 141 -7.48 -14.93 7.44
CA MET A 141 -8.76 -14.27 7.78
C MET A 141 -9.05 -13.11 6.84
N LEU A 142 -8.04 -12.29 6.53
CA LEU A 142 -8.15 -11.20 5.57
C LEU A 142 -8.46 -11.73 4.16
N ALA A 143 -7.72 -12.74 3.69
CA ALA A 143 -7.99 -13.38 2.40
C ALA A 143 -9.45 -13.89 2.30
N THR A 144 -9.98 -14.40 3.41
CA THR A 144 -11.35 -14.89 3.49
C THR A 144 -12.38 -13.77 3.48
N PHE A 145 -12.13 -12.71 4.26
CA PHE A 145 -13.00 -11.55 4.32
C PHE A 145 -13.14 -10.87 2.96
N TYR A 146 -12.02 -10.66 2.27
CA TYR A 146 -11.98 -10.06 0.93
C TYR A 146 -12.34 -11.04 -0.21
N ASN A 147 -12.58 -12.31 0.11
CA ASN A 147 -12.98 -13.36 -0.83
C ASN A 147 -11.95 -13.62 -1.95
N HIS A 148 -10.73 -13.97 -1.54
CA HIS A 148 -9.63 -14.32 -2.43
C HIS A 148 -9.23 -15.79 -2.27
N PRO A 149 -9.91 -16.72 -2.97
CA PRO A 149 -9.71 -18.17 -2.81
C PRO A 149 -8.28 -18.63 -3.03
N ASP A 150 -7.54 -18.02 -3.97
CA ASP A 150 -6.15 -18.38 -4.24
C ASP A 150 -5.22 -18.08 -3.05
N CYS A 151 -5.42 -16.94 -2.40
CA CYS A 151 -4.73 -16.61 -1.16
C CYS A 151 -5.11 -17.58 -0.03
N VAL A 152 -6.38 -17.95 0.07
CA VAL A 152 -6.86 -18.95 1.06
C VAL A 152 -6.20 -20.31 0.82
N ARG A 153 -6.15 -20.79 -0.42
CA ARG A 153 -5.50 -22.07 -0.77
C ARG A 153 -4.02 -22.08 -0.38
N ALA A 154 -3.34 -20.94 -0.54
CA ALA A 154 -1.93 -20.82 -0.20
C ALA A 154 -1.65 -20.74 1.31
N LEU A 155 -2.66 -20.47 2.15
CA LEU A 155 -2.51 -20.20 3.59
C LEU A 155 -3.32 -21.15 4.49
N LEU A 156 -3.66 -22.36 4.01
CA LEU A 156 -4.44 -23.34 4.79
C LEU A 156 -3.78 -23.81 6.09
N ASP A 157 -2.49 -23.52 6.29
CA ASP A 157 -1.77 -23.82 7.52
C ASP A 157 -2.18 -22.88 8.68
N GLU A 158 -2.69 -21.68 8.38
CA GLU A 158 -3.21 -20.74 9.39
C GLU A 158 -4.64 -21.08 9.87
N ARG A 159 -5.25 -22.17 9.38
CA ARG A 159 -6.67 -22.49 9.64
C ARG A 159 -7.03 -22.66 11.12
N GLY A 160 -6.04 -22.88 11.99
CA GLY A 160 -6.22 -23.04 13.43
C GLY A 160 -6.19 -21.71 14.22
N LEU A 161 -5.88 -20.58 13.57
CA LEU A 161 -5.82 -19.29 14.23
C LEU A 161 -7.22 -18.71 14.44
N SER A 162 -7.37 -17.91 15.49
CA SER A 162 -8.58 -17.15 15.80
C SER A 162 -8.22 -15.69 16.11
N ALA A 163 -9.11 -14.76 15.74
CA ALA A 163 -9.00 -13.35 16.13
C ALA A 163 -9.19 -13.20 17.65
N ARG A 164 -8.94 -11.99 18.19
CA ARG A 164 -9.06 -11.73 19.63
C ARG A 164 -10.47 -11.92 20.18
N ASP A 165 -11.48 -11.72 19.35
CA ASP A 165 -12.89 -11.98 19.65
C ASP A 165 -13.29 -13.45 19.47
N GLY A 166 -12.35 -14.32 19.09
CA GLY A 166 -12.56 -15.74 18.86
C GLY A 166 -13.03 -16.10 17.46
N LEU A 167 -13.19 -15.15 16.54
CA LEU A 167 -13.61 -15.45 15.16
C LEU A 167 -12.55 -16.29 14.43
N THR A 168 -13.00 -17.41 13.87
CA THR A 168 -12.16 -18.26 13.00
C THR A 168 -12.38 -17.94 11.53
N VAL A 169 -11.47 -18.43 10.66
CA VAL A 169 -11.64 -18.35 9.21
C VAL A 169 -12.99 -18.94 8.73
N ILE A 170 -13.45 -20.02 9.38
CA ILE A 170 -14.71 -20.68 9.03
C ILE A 170 -15.91 -19.80 9.42
N ASP A 171 -15.84 -19.11 10.57
CA ASP A 171 -16.91 -18.22 11.02
C ASP A 171 -17.03 -16.99 10.11
N ILE A 172 -15.92 -16.42 9.67
CA ILE A 172 -15.88 -15.33 8.69
C ILE A 172 -16.50 -15.80 7.37
N ALA A 173 -16.03 -16.93 6.82
CA ALA A 173 -16.53 -17.47 5.56
C ALA A 173 -18.04 -17.76 5.61
N ARG A 174 -18.53 -18.31 6.73
CA ARG A 174 -19.96 -18.61 6.94
C ARG A 174 -20.79 -17.33 7.04
N THR A 175 -20.36 -16.38 7.86
CA THR A 175 -21.07 -15.11 8.09
C THR A 175 -21.19 -14.29 6.82
N LEU A 176 -20.15 -14.28 5.98
CA LEU A 176 -20.12 -13.55 4.72
C LEU A 176 -20.62 -14.37 3.51
N GLY A 177 -21.06 -15.63 3.72
CA GLY A 177 -21.57 -16.49 2.66
C GLY A 177 -20.55 -16.88 1.58
N ARG A 178 -19.26 -16.99 1.93
CA ARG A 178 -18.15 -17.34 1.01
C ARG A 178 -18.13 -18.85 0.73
N LYS A 179 -19.09 -19.33 -0.07
CA LYS A 179 -19.29 -20.76 -0.37
C LYS A 179 -18.05 -21.46 -0.91
N GLU A 180 -17.39 -20.86 -1.91
CA GLU A 180 -16.17 -21.44 -2.49
C GLU A 180 -15.07 -21.62 -1.44
N ILE A 181 -14.90 -20.65 -0.56
CA ILE A 181 -13.90 -20.73 0.51
C ILE A 181 -14.27 -21.81 1.52
N LEU A 182 -15.54 -21.93 1.90
CA LEU A 182 -16.00 -23.02 2.77
C LEU A 182 -15.70 -24.40 2.17
N GLU A 183 -15.85 -24.57 0.86
CA GLU A 183 -15.53 -25.82 0.16
C GLU A 183 -14.04 -26.20 0.27
N LEU A 184 -13.14 -25.23 0.45
CA LEU A 184 -11.71 -25.50 0.67
C LEU A 184 -11.42 -26.16 2.02
N PHE A 185 -12.31 -25.99 3.00
CA PHE A 185 -12.18 -26.55 4.35
C PHE A 185 -12.95 -27.87 4.53
N VAL A 186 -13.71 -28.32 3.53
CA VAL A 186 -14.37 -29.62 3.57
C VAL A 186 -13.31 -30.71 3.31
N PRO A 187 -13.17 -31.72 4.20
CA PRO A 187 -12.28 -32.84 3.95
C PRO A 187 -12.64 -33.49 2.60
N SER A 188 -11.72 -33.50 1.65
CA SER A 188 -11.93 -34.17 0.37
C SER A 188 -12.25 -35.64 0.64
N GLN A 189 -13.47 -36.09 0.31
CA GLN A 189 -13.86 -37.50 0.38
C GLN A 189 -13.20 -38.38 -0.70
N ARG A 190 -11.96 -38.08 -1.11
CA ARG A 190 -11.24 -38.82 -2.14
C ARG A 190 -9.94 -39.35 -1.58
N GLY A 191 -9.91 -40.66 -1.32
CA GLY A 191 -8.63 -41.36 -1.17
C GLY A 191 -8.59 -42.59 -0.28
N GLY A 192 -9.71 -43.20 0.08
CA GLY A 192 -9.72 -44.55 0.67
C GLY A 192 -9.25 -45.64 -0.32
N LYS A 193 -8.04 -45.54 -0.87
CA LYS A 193 -7.34 -46.71 -1.40
C LYS A 193 -6.69 -47.41 -0.21
N ARG A 194 -7.50 -48.23 0.48
CA ARG A 194 -6.99 -49.35 1.28
C ARG A 194 -6.16 -50.24 0.35
N LYS A 195 -4.85 -49.99 0.28
CA LYS A 195 -3.91 -50.98 -0.24
C LYS A 195 -3.59 -51.95 0.89
N ARG A 196 -4.14 -53.15 0.72
CA ARG A 196 -3.53 -54.47 0.95
C ARG A 196 -3.06 -54.83 2.36
N SER A 197 -3.74 -55.81 2.93
CA SER A 197 -3.15 -57.12 3.23
C SER A 197 -4.16 -58.20 2.82
#